data_AF-A0A9N9EV09-F1
#
_entry.id   AF-A0A9N9EV09-F1
#
_cell.length_a   1.000
_cell.length_b   1.000
_cell.length_c   1.000
_cell.angle_alpha   90.00
_cell.angle_beta   90.00
_cell.angle_gamma   90.00
#
_symmetry.space_group_name_H-M   'P 1'
#
loop_
_entity.id
_entity.type
_entity.pdbx_description
1 polymer ?
#
loop_
_entity_poly.entity_id
_entity_poly.type
_entity_poly.pdbx_seq_one_letter_code
_entity_poly.pdbx_strand_id
1 'polypeptide(L)'
;MEIESINPAQTSSSDKTISLRNSYNPVPSSIYTKLHKNLTFSYANSNAKSFQFGTLGENDTYLIGILRLDYSQPRQIRNVILQLKGIEKTCWFKPQARSKSFHNAEQILIDKAFRIFSANDEQEIQSCNIPFKVKLPYNLPESITTDIGSVKYFLRATVNRRGVIGNANVVEVECELRKTTMLDIERNQPYQLRGESRSGIEYAFVLPPFKNFNIGSFVSIPMRLRFLRPNLHVEQVRVSLVKFMDYRCTNPNESRHIKQEVTSLTITRQELQYTQSTPSDLECVHKINLFIPQTLLPTISTRYISISYQLSIKLCLVGSDMDFQIDEFVHLGSVIEVNNQSTSKLQELFLSRQVFDTTLSRIQNQTSISTFGSISMTSNDGINEPMTPSNEFFPQSAPNNQQLTNKELRRASNNENFSSSPYPTALSPPPYHKPKSLSAFHLNFIWVHNDNIPRLRELRAEVLRKGKMS
;
A
#
# COMPACT_ATOMS: atom_id res chain seq x y z
N MET A 1 -13.03 -22.02 14.98
CA MET A 1 -13.44 -20.63 14.65
C MET A 1 -14.95 -20.62 14.78
N GLU A 2 -15.42 -20.23 15.97
CA GLU A 2 -16.84 -20.29 16.33
C GLU A 2 -17.65 -19.30 15.50
N ILE A 3 -18.70 -19.80 14.89
CA ILE A 3 -19.79 -18.98 14.36
C ILE A 3 -20.77 -18.85 15.52
N GLU A 4 -20.92 -17.63 16.06
CA GLU A 4 -22.09 -17.33 16.90
C GLU A 4 -23.33 -17.38 16.00
N SER A 5 -23.95 -18.56 15.92
CA SER A 5 -25.27 -18.73 15.33
C SER A 5 -26.28 -18.10 16.29
N ILE A 6 -26.90 -16.99 15.87
CA ILE A 6 -28.10 -16.47 16.53
C ILE A 6 -29.22 -17.48 16.24
N ASN A 7 -29.55 -18.29 17.23
CA ASN A 7 -30.60 -19.31 17.17
C ASN A 7 -31.97 -18.64 17.41
N PRO A 8 -32.94 -18.71 16.50
CA PRO A 8 -34.29 -18.22 16.75
C PRO A 8 -35.23 -19.40 17.03
N ALA A 9 -35.41 -19.78 18.29
CA ALA A 9 -36.58 -20.57 18.70
C ALA A 9 -36.80 -20.54 20.22
N GLN A 10 -37.93 -19.94 20.64
CA GLN A 10 -39.03 -20.57 21.41
C GLN A 10 -39.79 -19.51 22.23
N THR A 11 -40.86 -18.97 21.65
CA THR A 11 -42.03 -18.50 22.40
C THR A 11 -43.28 -18.86 21.63
N SER A 12 -44.13 -19.64 22.28
CA SER A 12 -45.39 -20.19 21.78
C SER A 12 -46.49 -19.14 21.69
N SER A 13 -47.34 -19.33 20.67
CA SER A 13 -48.76 -18.95 20.58
C SER A 13 -49.12 -17.47 20.79
N SER A 14 -49.22 -16.72 19.69
CA SER A 14 -50.44 -16.01 19.30
C SER A 14 -50.22 -15.36 17.93
N ASP A 15 -51.22 -15.47 17.06
CA ASP A 15 -51.26 -14.86 15.74
C ASP A 15 -50.90 -13.37 15.79
N LYS A 16 -49.68 -13.05 15.37
CA LYS A 16 -49.29 -11.72 14.94
C LYS A 16 -48.37 -11.85 13.75
N THR A 17 -48.92 -11.51 12.59
CA THR A 17 -48.20 -11.18 11.37
C THR A 17 -47.14 -10.13 11.71
N ILE A 18 -45.90 -10.55 11.93
CA ILE A 18 -44.76 -9.64 12.13
C ILE A 18 -44.42 -9.05 10.77
N SER A 19 -45.10 -7.96 10.41
CA SER A 19 -44.64 -7.04 9.38
C SER A 19 -43.46 -6.25 9.96
N LEU A 20 -42.25 -6.83 9.87
CA LEU A 20 -41.01 -6.07 10.00
C LEU A 20 -41.07 -4.95 8.96
N ARG A 21 -41.35 -3.72 9.43
CA ARG A 21 -41.37 -2.50 8.61
C ARG A 21 -40.11 -2.48 7.75
N ASN A 22 -40.32 -2.41 6.43
CA ASN A 22 -39.28 -2.22 5.43
C ASN A 22 -38.56 -0.89 5.66
N SER A 23 -37.56 -0.87 6.56
CA SER A 23 -36.52 0.15 6.50
C SER A 23 -35.67 -0.14 5.27
N TYR A 24 -35.72 0.75 4.29
CA TYR A 24 -34.90 0.66 3.09
C TYR A 24 -33.43 0.89 3.48
N ASN A 25 -32.72 -0.20 3.77
CA ASN A 25 -31.26 -0.14 3.88
C ASN A 25 -30.68 0.18 2.49
N PRO A 26 -29.73 1.12 2.41
CA PRO A 26 -29.13 1.50 1.15
C PRO A 26 -28.41 0.31 0.51
N VAL A 27 -28.55 0.22 -0.80
CA VAL A 27 -27.78 -0.70 -1.64
C VAL A 27 -26.39 -0.09 -1.83
N PRO A 28 -25.30 -0.87 -1.77
CA PRO A 28 -23.96 -0.39 -2.03
C PRO A 28 -23.88 0.33 -3.38
N SER A 29 -23.20 1.48 -3.41
CA SER A 29 -22.83 2.18 -4.65
C SER A 29 -21.62 1.56 -5.34
N SER A 30 -21.04 0.49 -4.78
CA SER A 30 -19.88 -0.21 -5.34
C SER A 30 -20.22 -0.95 -6.64
N ILE A 31 -19.19 -1.34 -7.40
CA ILE A 31 -19.34 -2.11 -8.64
C ILE A 31 -20.07 -3.40 -8.30
N TYR A 32 -21.34 -3.44 -8.67
CA TYR A 32 -22.25 -4.52 -8.36
C TYR A 32 -22.38 -5.40 -9.59
N THR A 33 -21.79 -6.60 -9.57
CA THR A 33 -21.98 -7.59 -10.62
C THR A 33 -23.27 -8.37 -10.34
N LYS A 34 -24.42 -7.82 -10.76
CA LYS A 34 -25.73 -8.49 -10.64
C LYS A 34 -25.83 -9.61 -11.68
N LEU A 35 -25.36 -10.80 -11.33
CA LEU A 35 -25.62 -12.00 -12.15
C LEU A 35 -27.09 -12.47 -12.03
N HIS A 36 -27.78 -12.15 -10.93
CA HIS A 36 -29.18 -12.53 -10.74
C HIS A 36 -30.02 -11.37 -10.17
N LYS A 37 -31.10 -10.99 -10.86
CA LYS A 37 -31.96 -9.83 -10.54
C LYS A 37 -32.64 -9.90 -9.16
N ASN A 38 -32.90 -11.11 -8.66
CA ASN A 38 -33.64 -11.34 -7.40
C ASN A 38 -32.73 -11.38 -6.16
N LEU A 39 -31.43 -11.13 -6.30
CA LEU A 39 -30.49 -11.17 -5.19
C LEU A 39 -29.84 -9.80 -5.03
N THR A 40 -29.92 -9.22 -3.82
CA THR A 40 -29.35 -7.90 -3.54
C THR A 40 -28.64 -7.87 -2.19
N PHE A 41 -27.38 -7.44 -2.16
CA PHE A 41 -26.70 -7.08 -0.92
C PHE A 41 -27.11 -5.68 -0.47
N SER A 42 -27.22 -5.51 0.84
CA SER A 42 -27.50 -4.22 1.49
C SER A 42 -26.67 -4.10 2.77
N TYR A 43 -26.36 -2.87 3.17
CA TYR A 43 -25.66 -2.64 4.44
C TYR A 43 -26.54 -2.99 5.64
N ALA A 44 -25.90 -3.28 6.77
CA ALA A 44 -26.58 -3.64 8.01
C ALA A 44 -27.52 -2.53 8.49
N ASN A 45 -27.05 -1.28 8.40
CA ASN A 45 -27.75 -0.09 8.88
C ASN A 45 -27.91 0.95 7.77
N SER A 46 -28.92 1.80 7.87
CA SER A 46 -29.19 2.88 6.90
C SER A 46 -28.04 3.88 6.76
N ASN A 47 -27.25 4.06 7.83
CA ASN A 47 -26.18 5.05 7.88
C ASN A 47 -24.80 4.45 7.52
N ALA A 48 -24.71 3.13 7.39
CA ALA A 48 -23.47 2.47 7.03
C ALA A 48 -23.13 2.75 5.55
N LYS A 49 -21.85 3.02 5.28
CA LYS A 49 -21.33 3.30 3.93
C LYS A 49 -20.49 2.15 3.36
N SER A 50 -20.21 1.13 4.17
CA SER A 50 -19.41 -0.04 3.80
C SER A 50 -19.91 -1.27 4.57
N PHE A 51 -19.47 -2.46 4.16
CA PHE A 51 -19.69 -3.70 4.90
C PHE A 51 -18.74 -3.88 6.07
N GLN A 52 -17.60 -3.18 6.08
CA GLN A 52 -16.60 -3.30 7.12
C GLN A 52 -17.06 -2.60 8.41
N PHE A 53 -17.02 -3.34 9.51
CA PHE A 53 -17.27 -2.86 10.86
C PHE A 53 -16.06 -3.19 11.75
N GLY A 54 -15.47 -2.17 12.36
CA GLY A 54 -14.21 -2.28 13.13
C GLY A 54 -12.97 -1.80 12.36
N THR A 55 -11.83 -1.78 13.06
CA THR A 55 -10.53 -1.32 12.55
C THR A 55 -9.64 -2.49 12.13
N LEU A 56 -9.48 -2.67 10.81
CA LEU A 56 -8.70 -3.77 10.25
C LEU A 56 -7.24 -3.71 10.73
N GLY A 57 -6.75 -4.83 11.26
CA GLY A 57 -5.34 -5.01 11.66
C GLY A 57 -5.05 -4.81 13.14
N GLU A 58 -5.94 -4.17 13.91
CA GLU A 58 -5.73 -3.94 15.34
C GLU A 58 -6.78 -4.63 16.21
N ASN A 59 -8.05 -4.52 15.83
CA ASN A 59 -9.16 -5.10 16.57
C ASN A 59 -9.93 -6.11 15.71
N ASP A 60 -10.83 -6.85 16.37
CA ASP A 60 -11.79 -7.70 15.69
C ASP A 60 -12.60 -6.90 14.67
N THR A 61 -12.38 -7.21 13.40
CA THR A 61 -13.05 -6.56 12.28
C THR A 61 -13.96 -7.55 11.59
N TYR A 62 -15.15 -7.10 11.21
CA TYR A 62 -16.18 -7.94 10.60
C TYR A 62 -16.68 -7.32 9.30
N LEU A 63 -17.13 -8.17 8.38
CA LEU A 63 -18.06 -7.81 7.32
C LEU A 63 -19.48 -8.08 7.80
N ILE A 64 -20.31 -7.04 7.84
CA ILE A 64 -21.69 -7.11 8.32
C ILE A 64 -22.63 -6.55 7.27
N GLY A 65 -23.69 -7.29 6.95
CA GLY A 65 -24.69 -6.84 5.98
C GLY A 65 -25.89 -7.78 5.92
N ILE A 66 -26.74 -7.53 4.92
CA ILE A 66 -27.94 -8.32 4.67
C ILE A 66 -27.96 -8.71 3.20
N LEU A 67 -28.13 -10.01 2.94
CA LEU A 67 -28.46 -10.52 1.62
C LEU A 67 -29.99 -10.64 1.49
N ARG A 68 -30.57 -9.94 0.52
CA ARG A 68 -31.99 -9.95 0.21
C ARG A 68 -32.27 -10.90 -0.95
N LEU A 69 -33.22 -11.79 -0.74
CA LEU A 69 -33.76 -12.71 -1.73
C LEU A 69 -35.16 -12.21 -2.06
N ASP A 70 -35.44 -11.95 -3.33
CA ASP A 70 -36.72 -11.41 -3.77
C ASP A 70 -37.17 -12.06 -5.08
N TYR A 71 -37.76 -13.26 -4.97
CA TYR A 71 -38.25 -14.02 -6.10
C TYR A 71 -39.69 -13.64 -6.43
N SER A 72 -39.99 -13.55 -7.72
CA SER A 72 -41.36 -13.33 -8.20
C SER A 72 -42.33 -14.47 -7.85
N GLN A 73 -41.80 -15.65 -7.53
CA GLN A 73 -42.55 -16.85 -7.14
C GLN A 73 -41.78 -17.57 -6.02
N PRO A 74 -42.45 -18.25 -5.08
CA PRO A 74 -41.81 -19.07 -4.05
C PRO A 74 -40.81 -20.07 -4.66
N ARG A 75 -39.64 -20.23 -4.03
CA ARG A 75 -38.59 -21.16 -4.45
C ARG A 75 -38.10 -22.00 -3.28
N GLN A 76 -37.87 -23.28 -3.53
CA GLN A 76 -37.22 -24.17 -2.57
C GLN A 76 -35.71 -23.92 -2.54
N ILE A 77 -35.24 -23.31 -1.46
CA ILE A 77 -33.82 -22.99 -1.26
C ILE A 77 -33.24 -24.02 -0.31
N ARG A 78 -32.13 -24.65 -0.68
CA ARG A 78 -31.43 -25.61 0.18
C ARG A 78 -30.55 -24.88 1.19
N ASN A 79 -29.66 -24.02 0.69
CA ASN A 79 -28.77 -23.22 1.51
C ASN A 79 -28.29 -21.98 0.76
N VAL A 80 -27.72 -21.06 1.51
CA VAL A 80 -26.98 -19.92 0.97
C VAL A 80 -25.56 -19.94 1.50
N ILE A 81 -24.61 -19.88 0.56
CA ILE A 81 -23.18 -19.80 0.85
C ILE A 81 -22.72 -18.39 0.51
N LEU A 82 -22.09 -17.72 1.46
CA LEU A 82 -21.40 -16.46 1.28
C LEU A 82 -19.90 -16.73 1.20
N GLN A 83 -19.24 -16.27 0.16
CA GLN A 83 -17.81 -16.44 -0.04
C GLN A 83 -17.12 -15.08 -0.05
N LEU A 84 -16.10 -14.93 0.80
CA LEU A 84 -15.21 -13.79 0.80
C LEU A 84 -13.95 -14.17 0.01
N LYS A 85 -13.72 -13.45 -1.10
CA LYS A 85 -12.53 -13.63 -1.93
C LYS A 85 -11.74 -12.32 -2.02
N GLY A 86 -10.47 -12.35 -1.65
CA GLY A 86 -9.54 -11.23 -1.78
C GLY A 86 -8.46 -11.56 -2.79
N ILE A 87 -8.18 -10.63 -3.69
CA ILE A 87 -7.24 -10.84 -4.79
C ILE A 87 -6.34 -9.61 -4.94
N GLU A 88 -5.03 -9.86 -4.98
CA GLU A 88 -4.02 -8.92 -5.44
C GLU A 88 -3.71 -9.23 -6.91
N LYS A 89 -3.69 -8.21 -7.77
CA LYS A 89 -3.32 -8.34 -9.18
C LYS A 89 -2.37 -7.23 -9.61
N THR A 90 -1.41 -7.55 -10.47
CA THR A 90 -0.62 -6.58 -11.22
C THR A 90 -0.65 -6.92 -12.71
N CYS A 91 -0.63 -5.90 -13.55
CA CYS A 91 -0.75 -6.04 -15.00
C CYS A 91 -0.16 -4.83 -15.72
N TRP A 92 0.86 -5.03 -16.57
CA TRP A 92 1.37 -3.98 -17.45
C TRP A 92 1.97 -4.53 -18.74
N PHE A 93 2.16 -3.62 -19.70
CA PHE A 93 2.77 -3.91 -20.99
C PHE A 93 4.12 -3.18 -21.10
N LYS A 94 5.11 -3.86 -21.68
CA LYS A 94 6.41 -3.28 -22.02
C LYS A 94 6.61 -3.42 -23.54
N PRO A 95 6.69 -2.31 -24.29
CA PRO A 95 6.95 -2.35 -25.73
C PRO A 95 8.30 -3.01 -26.01
N GLN A 96 8.33 -3.89 -26.99
CA GLN A 96 9.54 -4.49 -27.57
C GLN A 96 9.47 -4.27 -29.09
N ALA A 97 10.62 -4.14 -29.77
CA ALA A 97 10.73 -3.62 -31.15
C ALA A 97 9.56 -3.94 -32.11
N ARG A 98 9.11 -5.21 -32.15
CA ARG A 98 7.96 -5.64 -32.98
C ARG A 98 6.84 -6.33 -32.18
N SER A 99 6.90 -6.33 -30.85
CA SER A 99 5.98 -7.08 -29.98
C SER A 99 5.64 -6.32 -28.70
N LYS A 100 4.63 -6.77 -27.97
CA LYS A 100 4.34 -6.28 -26.62
C LYS A 100 4.56 -7.42 -25.64
N SER A 101 5.49 -7.25 -24.72
CA SER A 101 5.63 -8.17 -23.60
C SER A 101 4.56 -7.83 -22.55
N PHE A 102 3.84 -8.86 -22.12
CA PHE A 102 2.76 -8.77 -21.15
C PHE A 102 3.25 -9.31 -19.81
N HIS A 103 3.15 -8.49 -18.76
CA HIS A 103 3.57 -8.85 -17.42
C HIS A 103 2.35 -8.82 -16.51
N ASN A 104 2.04 -9.96 -15.90
CA ASN A 104 0.96 -10.07 -14.92
C ASN A 104 1.36 -10.92 -13.72
N ALA A 105 0.68 -10.68 -12.62
CA ALA A 105 0.65 -11.56 -11.47
C ALA A 105 -0.71 -11.48 -10.77
N GLU A 106 -1.07 -12.57 -10.11
CA GLU A 106 -2.28 -12.68 -9.31
C GLU A 106 -1.99 -13.50 -8.06
N GLN A 107 -2.44 -13.03 -6.90
CA GLN A 107 -2.42 -13.76 -5.65
C GLN A 107 -3.80 -13.72 -4.99
N ILE A 108 -4.26 -14.89 -4.56
CA ILE A 108 -5.40 -15.01 -3.66
C ILE A 108 -4.92 -14.69 -2.24
N LEU A 109 -5.46 -13.62 -1.67
CA LEU A 109 -5.17 -13.19 -0.30
C LEU A 109 -6.07 -13.91 0.70
N ILE A 110 -7.31 -14.19 0.30
CA ILE A 110 -8.28 -14.95 1.07
C ILE A 110 -9.29 -15.58 0.11
N ASP A 111 -9.70 -16.81 0.41
CA ASP A 111 -10.85 -17.45 -0.22
C ASP A 111 -11.55 -18.32 0.84
N LYS A 112 -12.62 -17.79 1.44
CA LYS A 112 -13.35 -18.47 2.52
C LYS A 112 -14.84 -18.47 2.25
N ALA A 113 -15.46 -19.63 2.37
CA ALA A 113 -16.89 -19.81 2.24
C ALA A 113 -17.56 -20.01 3.61
N PHE A 114 -18.70 -19.36 3.80
CA PHE A 114 -19.52 -19.35 5.01
C PHE A 114 -20.93 -19.75 4.64
N ARG A 115 -21.48 -20.76 5.31
CA ARG A 115 -22.89 -21.10 5.18
C ARG A 115 -23.70 -20.14 6.06
N ILE A 116 -24.40 -19.20 5.44
CA ILE A 116 -25.15 -18.15 6.16
C ILE A 116 -26.64 -18.46 6.30
N PHE A 117 -27.13 -19.46 5.57
CA PHE A 117 -28.52 -19.91 5.65
C PHE A 117 -28.63 -21.37 5.24
N SER A 118 -29.55 -22.10 5.86
CA SER A 118 -29.96 -23.44 5.45
C SER A 118 -31.43 -23.61 5.76
N ALA A 119 -32.20 -24.07 4.79
CA ALA A 119 -33.62 -24.33 5.00
C ALA A 119 -33.85 -25.78 5.40
N ASN A 120 -34.86 -25.99 6.24
CA ASN A 120 -35.43 -27.30 6.50
C ASN A 120 -36.19 -27.82 5.27
N ASP A 121 -36.63 -29.08 5.30
CA ASP A 121 -37.00 -29.80 4.08
C ASP A 121 -38.20 -29.27 3.27
N GLU A 122 -38.99 -28.39 3.86
CA GLU A 122 -40.30 -28.00 3.34
C GLU A 122 -40.49 -26.49 3.12
N GLN A 123 -39.46 -25.66 3.33
CA GLN A 123 -39.64 -24.20 3.30
C GLN A 123 -39.48 -23.62 1.89
N GLU A 124 -40.55 -23.06 1.36
CA GLU A 124 -40.52 -22.24 0.15
C GLU A 124 -40.29 -20.76 0.50
N ILE A 125 -39.36 -20.13 -0.22
CA ILE A 125 -38.95 -18.75 0.03
C ILE A 125 -39.26 -17.91 -1.20
N GLN A 126 -40.20 -16.98 -1.03
CA GLN A 126 -40.45 -15.93 -2.01
C GLN A 126 -39.56 -14.72 -1.73
N SER A 127 -39.63 -14.18 -0.51
CA SER A 127 -38.80 -13.06 -0.06
C SER A 127 -38.16 -13.37 1.30
N CYS A 128 -36.88 -13.06 1.46
CA CYS A 128 -36.15 -13.29 2.71
C CYS A 128 -34.95 -12.36 2.84
N ASN A 129 -34.72 -11.87 4.06
CA ASN A 129 -33.53 -11.10 4.43
C ASN A 129 -32.63 -11.97 5.30
N ILE A 130 -31.42 -12.25 4.81
CA ILE A 130 -30.45 -13.11 5.49
C ILE A 130 -29.31 -12.21 6.00
N PRO A 131 -29.26 -11.90 7.31
CA PRO A 131 -28.14 -11.16 7.87
C PRO A 131 -26.87 -12.03 7.86
N PHE A 132 -25.72 -11.39 7.69
CA PHE A 132 -24.42 -12.06 7.82
C PHE A 132 -23.46 -11.22 8.65
N LYS A 133 -22.58 -11.91 9.38
CA LYS A 133 -21.44 -11.34 10.12
C LYS A 133 -20.25 -12.28 9.93
N VAL A 134 -19.22 -11.79 9.26
CA VAL A 134 -18.02 -12.58 8.93
C VAL A 134 -16.79 -11.91 9.52
N LYS A 135 -16.03 -12.60 10.38
CA LYS A 135 -14.78 -12.07 10.94
C LYS A 135 -13.68 -12.04 9.86
N LEU A 136 -13.02 -10.90 9.72
CA LEU A 136 -11.88 -10.71 8.83
C LEU A 136 -10.58 -11.16 9.51
N PRO A 137 -9.65 -11.81 8.77
CA PRO A 137 -8.27 -11.95 9.23
C PRO A 137 -7.59 -10.59 9.39
N TYR A 138 -6.78 -10.43 10.45
CA TYR A 138 -6.10 -9.16 10.76
C TYR A 138 -5.01 -8.79 9.75
N ASN A 139 -4.43 -9.77 9.06
CA ASN A 139 -3.31 -9.57 8.14
C ASN A 139 -3.73 -9.23 6.69
N LEU A 140 -5.02 -8.95 6.46
CA LEU A 140 -5.47 -8.53 5.14
C LEU A 140 -4.99 -7.10 4.82
N PRO A 141 -4.43 -6.86 3.62
CA PRO A 141 -4.15 -5.50 3.16
C PRO A 141 -5.43 -4.71 2.89
N GLU A 142 -5.32 -3.38 2.94
CA GLU A 142 -6.37 -2.46 2.48
C GLU A 142 -6.61 -2.58 0.96
N SER A 143 -7.85 -2.31 0.55
CA SER A 143 -8.22 -2.21 -0.86
C SER A 143 -7.51 -1.03 -1.51
N ILE A 144 -6.82 -1.30 -2.63
CA ILE A 144 -6.16 -0.26 -3.43
C ILE A 144 -6.40 -0.50 -4.92
N THR A 145 -6.42 0.58 -5.70
CA THR A 145 -6.41 0.50 -7.16
C THR A 145 -5.42 1.54 -7.70
N THR A 146 -4.58 1.10 -8.63
CA THR A 146 -3.58 1.89 -9.35
C THR A 146 -3.71 1.58 -10.85
N ASP A 147 -2.96 2.28 -11.69
CA ASP A 147 -3.00 2.08 -13.15
C ASP A 147 -2.61 0.66 -13.58
N ILE A 148 -1.76 -0.03 -12.80
CA ILE A 148 -1.17 -1.33 -13.17
C ILE A 148 -1.25 -2.39 -12.07
N GLY A 149 -2.01 -2.12 -11.01
CA GLY A 149 -2.15 -3.04 -9.89
C GLY A 149 -3.34 -2.73 -9.00
N SER A 150 -3.87 -3.75 -8.33
CA SER A 150 -5.01 -3.61 -7.43
C SER A 150 -5.02 -4.67 -6.35
N VAL A 151 -5.60 -4.32 -5.21
CA VAL A 151 -6.00 -5.23 -4.13
C VAL A 151 -7.50 -5.06 -3.96
N LYS A 152 -8.26 -6.12 -4.22
CA LYS A 152 -9.73 -6.07 -4.24
C LYS A 152 -10.33 -7.23 -3.46
N TYR A 153 -11.50 -6.99 -2.86
CA TYR A 153 -12.24 -8.00 -2.13
C TYR A 153 -13.68 -8.08 -2.64
N PHE A 154 -14.19 -9.30 -2.73
CA PHE A 154 -15.50 -9.61 -3.26
C PHE A 154 -16.27 -10.46 -2.26
N LEU A 155 -17.54 -10.09 -2.04
CA LEU A 155 -18.52 -10.92 -1.37
C LEU A 155 -19.42 -11.56 -2.43
N ARG A 156 -19.34 -12.88 -2.53
CA ARG A 156 -20.13 -13.67 -3.47
C ARG A 156 -21.13 -14.52 -2.72
N ALA A 157 -22.43 -14.30 -2.94
CA ALA A 157 -23.47 -15.18 -2.43
C ALA A 157 -23.92 -16.17 -3.50
N THR A 158 -24.01 -17.44 -3.13
CA THR A 158 -24.49 -18.54 -3.96
C THR A 158 -25.70 -19.16 -3.28
N VAL A 159 -26.86 -19.04 -3.92
CA VAL A 159 -28.13 -19.62 -3.46
C VAL A 159 -28.35 -20.93 -4.18
N ASN A 160 -28.22 -22.03 -3.42
CA ASN A 160 -28.43 -23.38 -3.95
C ASN A 160 -29.90 -23.77 -3.79
N ARG A 161 -30.55 -24.11 -4.90
CA ARG A 161 -31.95 -24.57 -4.92
C ARG A 161 -32.03 -26.07 -4.72
N ARG A 162 -33.17 -26.57 -4.22
CA ARG A 162 -33.47 -28.01 -4.20
C ARG A 162 -33.81 -28.50 -5.61
N GLY A 163 -33.50 -29.76 -5.91
CA GLY A 163 -33.91 -30.44 -7.13
C GLY A 163 -33.27 -29.97 -8.45
N VAL A 164 -32.47 -28.89 -8.44
CA VAL A 164 -31.84 -28.35 -9.65
C VAL A 164 -30.32 -28.49 -9.56
N ILE A 165 -29.77 -29.42 -10.35
CA ILE A 165 -28.33 -29.56 -10.55
C ILE A 165 -27.90 -28.53 -11.60
N GLY A 166 -26.99 -27.61 -11.26
CA GLY A 166 -26.32 -26.73 -12.24
C GLY A 166 -26.77 -25.27 -12.33
N ASN A 167 -27.89 -24.85 -11.72
CA ASN A 167 -28.38 -23.45 -11.80
C ASN A 167 -28.42 -22.77 -10.42
N ALA A 168 -27.25 -22.57 -9.80
CA ALA A 168 -27.17 -21.77 -8.59
C ALA A 168 -27.35 -20.28 -8.93
N ASN A 169 -28.16 -19.56 -8.16
CA ASN A 169 -28.24 -18.12 -8.33
C ASN A 169 -27.04 -17.50 -7.63
N VAL A 170 -26.26 -16.71 -8.36
CA VAL A 170 -25.06 -16.07 -7.83
C VAL A 170 -25.25 -14.57 -7.86
N VAL A 171 -24.71 -13.91 -6.85
CA VAL A 171 -24.57 -12.46 -6.83
C VAL A 171 -23.23 -12.10 -6.20
N GLU A 172 -22.57 -11.07 -6.73
CA GLU A 172 -21.26 -10.65 -6.27
C GLU A 172 -21.22 -9.13 -6.12
N VAL A 173 -20.59 -8.66 -5.05
CA VAL A 173 -20.37 -7.24 -4.80
C VAL A 173 -18.92 -7.00 -4.38
N GLU A 174 -18.30 -5.96 -4.93
CA GLU A 174 -17.00 -5.49 -4.46
C GLU A 174 -17.17 -4.84 -3.08
N CYS A 175 -16.34 -5.25 -2.13
CA CYS A 175 -16.27 -4.69 -0.79
C CYS A 175 -14.90 -4.02 -0.60
N GLU A 176 -14.92 -2.72 -0.32
CA GLU A 176 -13.72 -1.96 0.00
C GLU A 176 -13.34 -2.22 1.46
N LEU A 177 -12.13 -2.72 1.68
CA LEU A 177 -11.54 -2.82 3.02
C LEU A 177 -10.63 -1.63 3.24
N ARG A 178 -10.72 -1.00 4.42
CA ARG A 178 -9.83 0.10 4.83
C ARG A 178 -9.06 -0.27 6.07
N LYS A 179 -7.78 0.08 6.11
CA LYS A 179 -6.93 -0.11 7.28
C LYS A 179 -6.83 1.22 8.03
N THR A 180 -7.06 1.15 9.33
CA THR A 180 -6.95 2.31 10.21
C THR A 180 -6.03 1.95 11.36
N THR A 181 -5.03 2.79 11.58
CA THR A 181 -4.09 2.65 12.70
C THR A 181 -4.58 3.52 13.85
N MET A 182 -4.73 2.95 15.04
CA MET A 182 -4.99 3.70 16.26
C MET A 182 -3.65 4.15 16.86
N LEU A 183 -3.51 5.44 17.07
CA LEU A 183 -2.34 6.02 17.70
C LEU A 183 -2.70 6.50 19.11
N ASP A 184 -2.06 5.91 20.12
CA ASP A 184 -2.07 6.41 21.49
C ASP A 184 -0.98 7.50 21.62
N ILE A 185 -1.37 8.77 21.60
CA ILE A 185 -0.39 9.87 21.61
C ILE A 185 0.30 10.01 22.97
N GLU A 186 -0.38 9.64 24.07
CA GLU A 186 0.19 9.78 25.40
C GLU A 186 1.37 8.83 25.60
N ARG A 187 1.31 7.64 24.97
CA ARG A 187 2.37 6.63 25.04
C ARG A 187 3.43 6.79 23.96
N ASN A 188 3.08 7.36 22.81
CA ASN A 188 3.95 7.38 21.64
C ASN A 188 4.62 8.74 21.47
N GLN A 189 5.93 8.78 21.74
CA GLN A 189 6.71 10.01 21.58
C GLN A 189 6.89 10.39 20.11
N PRO A 190 6.91 11.69 19.79
CA PRO A 190 7.28 12.18 18.47
C PRO A 190 8.66 11.67 18.03
N TYR A 191 8.84 11.44 16.73
CA TYR A 191 10.13 11.00 16.19
C TYR A 191 11.03 12.21 15.93
N GLN A 192 12.22 12.21 16.51
CA GLN A 192 13.20 13.28 16.31
C GLN A 192 14.20 12.90 15.21
N LEU A 193 14.16 13.63 14.10
CA LEU A 193 15.13 13.55 13.02
C LEU A 193 16.17 14.65 13.19
N ARG A 194 17.37 14.30 13.62
CA ARG A 194 18.44 15.26 13.92
C ARG A 194 19.80 14.82 13.37
N GLY A 195 20.69 15.79 13.18
CA GLY A 195 22.05 15.54 12.74
C GLY A 195 22.79 16.83 12.43
N GLU A 196 23.97 16.69 11.84
CA GLU A 196 24.80 17.80 11.38
C GLU A 196 25.12 17.64 9.90
N SER A 197 24.97 18.71 9.13
CA SER A 197 25.31 18.73 7.71
C SER A 197 26.79 19.04 7.49
N ARG A 198 27.35 18.57 6.37
CA ARG A 198 28.72 18.91 5.94
C ARG A 198 28.93 20.41 5.73
N SER A 199 27.86 21.16 5.50
CA SER A 199 27.88 22.61 5.36
C SER A 199 27.96 23.34 6.70
N GLY A 200 27.91 22.63 7.83
CA GLY A 200 27.96 23.21 9.18
C GLY A 200 26.60 23.69 9.66
N ILE A 201 25.55 22.91 9.42
CA ILE A 201 24.20 23.16 9.97
C ILE A 201 23.84 21.99 10.84
N GLU A 202 23.63 22.23 12.12
CA GLU A 202 22.94 21.28 12.99
C GLU A 202 21.44 21.45 12.77
N TYR A 203 20.74 20.35 12.55
CA TYR A 203 19.31 20.36 12.26
C TYR A 203 18.54 19.42 13.19
N ALA A 204 17.31 19.79 13.47
CA ALA A 204 16.33 18.94 14.14
C ALA A 204 14.94 19.17 13.55
N PHE A 205 14.27 18.07 13.20
CA PHE A 205 12.88 18.03 12.77
C PHE A 205 12.10 17.09 13.68
N VAL A 206 10.89 17.49 14.07
CA VAL A 206 10.01 16.65 14.88
C VAL A 206 8.90 16.11 14.00
N LEU A 207 8.97 14.82 13.70
CA LEU A 207 7.94 14.11 12.96
C LEU A 207 6.89 13.54 13.94
N PRO A 208 5.66 13.30 13.46
CA PRO A 208 4.65 12.57 14.22
C PRO A 208 5.15 11.21 14.71
N PRO A 209 4.54 10.65 15.77
CA PRO A 209 4.93 9.35 16.29
C PRO A 209 4.91 8.25 15.21
N PHE A 210 5.93 7.40 15.22
CA PHE A 210 6.21 6.37 14.20
C PHE A 210 6.25 6.87 12.74
N LYS A 211 6.43 8.19 12.55
CA LYS A 211 6.44 8.83 11.23
C LYS A 211 5.11 8.62 10.47
N ASN A 212 4.00 8.52 11.21
CA ASN A 212 2.67 8.34 10.63
C ASN A 212 2.06 9.67 10.18
N PHE A 213 1.76 9.77 8.88
CA PHE A 213 1.17 10.93 8.24
C PHE A 213 -0.28 10.58 7.87
N ASN A 214 -1.23 11.33 8.41
CA ASN A 214 -2.64 11.07 8.18
C ASN A 214 -3.08 11.65 6.83
N ILE A 215 -3.67 10.79 5.99
CA ILE A 215 -4.15 11.18 4.67
C ILE A 215 -5.30 12.18 4.79
N GLY A 216 -5.25 13.27 4.02
CA GLY A 216 -6.27 14.32 4.03
C GLY A 216 -6.12 15.38 5.11
N SER A 217 -4.94 15.46 5.75
CA SER A 217 -4.68 16.39 6.85
C SER A 217 -3.39 17.18 6.64
N PHE A 218 -3.20 18.22 7.45
CA PHE A 218 -1.93 18.92 7.56
C PHE A 218 -1.03 18.21 8.58
N VAL A 219 0.21 17.95 8.19
CA VAL A 219 1.25 17.45 9.08
C VAL A 219 2.14 18.63 9.48
N SER A 220 2.16 18.90 10.77
CA SER A 220 2.98 19.95 11.37
C SER A 220 4.33 19.37 11.79
N ILE A 221 5.42 19.88 11.21
CA ILE A 221 6.79 19.45 11.50
C ILE A 221 7.56 20.66 12.05
N PRO A 222 7.71 20.77 13.38
CA PRO A 222 8.65 21.71 13.99
C PRO A 222 10.07 21.48 13.46
N MET A 223 10.72 22.57 13.07
CA MET A 223 12.09 22.62 12.55
C MET A 223 12.93 23.57 13.41
N ARG A 224 14.13 23.13 13.75
CA ARG A 224 15.20 23.98 14.32
C ARG A 224 16.49 23.75 13.56
N LEU A 225 17.15 24.83 13.17
CA LEU A 225 18.44 24.84 12.50
C LEU A 225 19.39 25.73 13.30
N ARG A 226 20.63 25.26 13.52
CA ARG A 226 21.71 26.04 14.14
C ARG A 226 22.89 26.09 13.19
N PHE A 227 23.36 27.30 12.90
CA PHE A 227 24.42 27.52 11.92
C PHE A 227 25.78 27.57 12.64
N LEU A 228 26.66 26.63 12.31
CA LEU A 228 27.98 26.47 12.96
C LEU A 228 29.07 27.28 12.25
N ARG A 229 28.79 27.77 11.05
CA ARG A 229 29.71 28.59 10.25
C ARG A 229 29.16 30.01 10.08
N PRO A 230 30.02 31.04 10.13
CA PRO A 230 29.59 32.41 9.87
C PRO A 230 29.12 32.56 8.43
N ASN A 231 28.25 33.54 8.19
CA ASN A 231 27.67 33.89 6.88
C ASN A 231 26.80 32.81 6.22
N LEU A 232 26.60 31.66 6.87
CA LEU A 232 25.71 30.61 6.41
C LEU A 232 24.27 30.91 6.82
N HIS A 233 23.35 30.88 5.86
CA HIS A 233 21.92 31.01 6.13
C HIS A 233 21.10 30.23 5.11
N VAL A 234 19.83 29.94 5.46
CA VAL A 234 18.89 29.29 4.56
C VAL A 234 18.17 30.35 3.73
N GLU A 235 18.28 30.23 2.41
CA GLU A 235 17.51 31.05 1.46
C GLU A 235 16.11 30.46 1.24
N GLN A 236 16.01 29.14 1.22
CA GLN A 236 14.76 28.45 0.95
C GLN A 236 14.76 27.04 1.55
N VAL A 237 13.63 26.63 2.13
CA VAL A 237 13.37 25.25 2.52
C VAL A 237 12.36 24.67 1.54
N ARG A 238 12.71 23.61 0.83
CA ARG A 238 11.78 22.84 0.00
C ARG A 238 11.48 21.53 0.70
N VAL A 239 10.20 21.29 0.94
CA VAL A 239 9.70 20.06 1.55
C VAL A 239 8.85 19.36 0.51
N SER A 240 9.17 18.13 0.15
CA SER A 240 8.34 17.34 -0.75
C SER A 240 8.10 15.94 -0.21
N LEU A 241 6.95 15.38 -0.58
CA LEU A 241 6.64 13.99 -0.34
C LEU A 241 6.74 13.25 -1.67
N VAL A 242 7.61 12.25 -1.70
CA VAL A 242 7.88 11.43 -2.87
C VAL A 242 7.29 10.04 -2.65
N LYS A 243 6.40 9.64 -3.55
CA LYS A 243 5.79 8.32 -3.61
C LYS A 243 6.64 7.38 -4.45
N PHE A 244 6.91 6.20 -3.92
CA PHE A 244 7.54 5.09 -4.61
C PHE A 244 6.52 3.96 -4.75
N MET A 245 6.39 3.41 -5.96
CA MET A 245 5.55 2.25 -6.23
C MET A 245 6.38 1.19 -6.94
N ASP A 246 6.49 0.02 -6.31
CA ASP A 246 7.16 -1.14 -6.88
C ASP A 246 6.11 -2.22 -7.19
N TYR A 247 6.06 -2.60 -8.46
CA TYR A 247 5.19 -3.67 -8.94
C TYR A 247 6.04 -4.85 -9.37
N ARG A 248 5.68 -6.04 -8.91
CA ARG A 248 6.30 -7.31 -9.31
C ARG A 248 5.31 -8.12 -10.12
N CYS A 249 5.83 -9.01 -10.95
CA CYS A 249 5.02 -9.95 -11.72
C CYS A 249 5.44 -11.40 -11.45
N THR A 250 4.84 -12.35 -12.17
CA THR A 250 5.17 -13.77 -12.04
C THR A 250 6.61 -14.05 -12.47
N ASN A 251 7.16 -13.26 -13.39
CA ASN A 251 8.58 -13.31 -13.74
C ASN A 251 9.39 -12.51 -12.70
N PRO A 252 10.23 -13.17 -11.87
CA PRO A 252 10.96 -12.50 -10.80
C PRO A 252 12.03 -11.50 -11.30
N ASN A 253 12.43 -11.60 -12.56
CA ASN A 253 13.45 -10.72 -13.16
C ASN A 253 12.86 -9.41 -13.72
N GLU A 254 11.54 -9.26 -13.70
CA GLU A 254 10.85 -8.09 -14.22
C GLU A 254 10.02 -7.43 -13.12
N SER A 255 10.36 -6.17 -12.84
CA SER A 255 9.66 -5.29 -11.93
C SER A 255 9.42 -3.95 -12.59
N ARG A 256 8.43 -3.21 -12.09
CA ARG A 256 8.16 -1.83 -12.50
C ARG A 256 8.24 -0.92 -11.31
N HIS A 257 9.13 0.05 -11.39
CA HIS A 257 9.37 1.06 -10.37
C HIS A 257 8.85 2.40 -10.85
N ILE A 258 8.05 3.07 -10.03
CA ILE A 258 7.52 4.40 -10.31
C ILE A 258 7.88 5.30 -9.13
N LYS A 259 8.51 6.43 -9.43
CA LYS A 259 8.84 7.48 -8.48
C LYS A 259 8.09 8.75 -8.87
N GLN A 260 7.35 9.35 -7.94
CA GLN A 260 6.52 10.51 -8.20
C GLN A 260 6.53 11.48 -7.01
N GLU A 261 6.81 12.76 -7.23
CA GLU A 261 6.52 13.79 -6.24
C GLU A 261 5.00 14.02 -6.18
N VAL A 262 4.41 13.88 -5.00
CA VAL A 262 2.94 13.91 -4.83
C VAL A 262 2.42 15.16 -4.12
N THR A 263 3.27 15.81 -3.32
CA THR A 263 2.99 17.12 -2.72
C THR A 263 4.32 17.81 -2.41
N SER A 264 4.35 19.13 -2.52
CA SER A 264 5.52 19.92 -2.14
C SER A 264 5.11 21.28 -1.58
N LEU A 265 5.97 21.79 -0.69
CA LEU A 265 5.86 23.06 -0.01
C LEU A 265 7.21 23.75 -0.11
N THR A 266 7.20 25.05 -0.39
CA THR A 266 8.40 25.88 -0.42
C THR A 266 8.24 27.00 0.58
N ILE A 267 9.18 27.10 1.52
CA ILE A 267 9.24 28.15 2.54
C ILE A 267 10.40 29.06 2.17
N THR A 268 10.12 30.35 1.98
CA THR A 268 11.14 31.32 1.59
C THR A 268 11.85 31.90 2.81
N ARG A 269 13.00 32.51 2.60
CA ARG A 269 13.76 33.18 3.65
C ARG A 269 12.93 34.15 4.50
N GLN A 270 11.98 34.88 3.91
CA GLN A 270 11.16 35.87 4.62
C GLN A 270 10.21 35.24 5.65
N GLU A 271 9.86 33.97 5.46
CA GLU A 271 8.97 33.22 6.36
C GLU A 271 9.74 32.54 7.50
N LEU A 272 11.06 32.45 7.38
CA LEU A 272 11.94 31.85 8.38
C LEU A 272 12.22 32.84 9.52
N GLN A 273 12.03 32.38 10.76
CA GLN A 273 12.32 33.18 11.94
C GLN A 273 13.74 32.89 12.41
N TYR A 274 14.60 33.89 12.28
CA TYR A 274 15.96 33.83 12.77
C TYR A 274 16.06 34.47 14.15
N THR A 275 16.66 33.76 15.08
CA THR A 275 16.96 34.27 16.42
C THR A 275 18.47 34.25 16.60
N GLN A 276 19.03 35.40 16.97
CA GLN A 276 20.44 35.54 17.28
C GLN A 276 20.56 35.80 18.79
N SER A 277 21.09 34.83 19.52
CA SER A 277 21.32 35.00 20.97
C SER A 277 22.73 35.52 21.27
N THR A 278 23.69 35.17 20.41
CA THR A 278 25.06 35.67 20.43
C THR A 278 25.52 35.93 18.98
N PRO A 279 26.60 36.71 18.75
CA PRO A 279 27.12 36.95 17.40
C PRO A 279 27.47 35.66 16.64
N SER A 280 27.82 34.59 17.36
CA SER A 280 28.19 33.28 16.83
C SER A 280 27.04 32.28 16.72
N ASP A 281 25.95 32.48 17.47
CA ASP A 281 24.83 31.53 17.53
C ASP A 281 23.62 32.07 16.76
N LEU A 282 23.68 31.88 15.44
CA LEU A 282 22.51 32.05 14.58
C LEU A 282 21.67 30.77 14.63
N GLU A 283 20.41 30.91 14.99
CA GLU A 283 19.43 29.83 14.95
C GLU A 283 18.23 30.23 14.10
N CYS A 284 17.60 29.24 13.48
CA CYS A 284 16.34 29.39 12.77
C CYS A 284 15.34 28.37 13.32
N VAL A 285 14.18 28.85 13.77
CA VAL A 285 13.07 28.01 14.22
C VAL A 285 11.88 28.27 13.32
N HIS A 286 11.23 27.22 12.84
CA HIS A 286 10.05 27.35 11.99
C HIS A 286 9.13 26.13 12.15
N LYS A 287 7.86 26.26 11.76
CA LYS A 287 6.89 25.17 11.78
C LYS A 287 6.41 24.88 10.36
N ILE A 288 6.88 23.78 9.79
CA ILE A 288 6.49 23.33 8.46
C ILE A 288 5.07 22.75 8.55
N ASN A 289 4.14 23.22 7.71
CA ASN A 289 2.78 22.67 7.65
C ASN A 289 2.53 22.05 6.27
N LEU A 290 2.82 20.75 6.12
CA LEU A 290 2.70 20.04 4.85
C LEU A 290 1.29 19.42 4.72
N PHE A 291 0.56 19.76 3.67
CA PHE A 291 -0.74 19.15 3.38
C PHE A 291 -0.60 17.80 2.67
N ILE A 292 -1.29 16.78 3.18
CA ILE A 292 -1.33 15.43 2.61
C ILE A 292 -2.68 15.23 1.89
N PRO A 293 -2.71 15.15 0.54
CA PRO A 293 -3.97 15.02 -0.20
C PRO A 293 -4.74 13.73 0.11
N GLN A 294 -6.08 13.81 0.14
CA GLN A 294 -6.96 12.64 0.32
C GLN A 294 -6.91 11.62 -0.84
N THR A 295 -6.41 12.04 -2.00
CA THR A 295 -6.28 11.19 -3.19
C THR A 295 -5.08 10.25 -3.13
N LEU A 296 -4.22 10.38 -2.12
CA LEU A 296 -3.07 9.50 -1.95
C LEU A 296 -3.50 8.13 -1.42
N LEU A 297 -2.77 7.11 -1.86
CA LEU A 297 -2.93 5.74 -1.36
C LEU A 297 -2.17 5.57 -0.05
N PRO A 298 -2.61 4.65 0.83
CA PRO A 298 -1.86 4.30 2.02
C PRO A 298 -0.54 3.60 1.68
N THR A 299 0.38 3.61 2.64
CA THR A 299 1.58 2.77 2.62
C THR A 299 1.18 1.31 2.75
N ILE A 300 1.61 0.50 1.80
CA ILE A 300 1.23 -0.91 1.70
C ILE A 300 2.41 -1.71 1.16
N SER A 301 2.60 -2.91 1.69
CA SER A 301 3.58 -3.85 1.17
C SER A 301 2.94 -5.24 1.11
N THR A 302 2.65 -5.69 -0.09
CA THR A 302 2.13 -7.02 -0.41
C THR A 302 3.15 -7.75 -1.30
N ARG A 303 2.77 -8.91 -1.84
CA ARG A 303 3.72 -9.73 -2.63
C ARG A 303 4.10 -9.03 -3.93
N TYR A 304 3.11 -8.49 -4.64
CA TYR A 304 3.27 -7.92 -5.96
C TYR A 304 3.21 -6.40 -6.00
N ILE A 305 2.73 -5.74 -4.94
CA ILE A 305 2.61 -4.28 -4.87
C ILE A 305 3.29 -3.77 -3.60
N SER A 306 4.14 -2.77 -3.74
CA SER A 306 4.70 -2.00 -2.63
C SER A 306 4.48 -0.52 -2.92
N ILE A 307 3.87 0.22 -2.00
CA ILE A 307 3.75 1.67 -2.05
C ILE A 307 4.37 2.21 -0.77
N SER A 308 5.38 3.06 -0.92
CA SER A 308 6.09 3.71 0.17
C SER A 308 6.27 5.20 -0.11
N TYR A 309 6.55 5.97 0.95
CA TYR A 309 6.66 7.42 0.87
C TYR A 309 7.93 7.90 1.56
N GLN A 310 8.58 8.88 0.95
CA GLN A 310 9.77 9.53 1.46
C GLN A 310 9.50 11.02 1.60
N LEU A 311 9.67 11.54 2.80
CA LEU A 311 9.75 12.96 3.07
C LEU A 311 11.14 13.44 2.68
N SER A 312 11.22 14.40 1.77
CA SER A 312 12.45 15.06 1.35
C SER A 312 12.44 16.52 1.81
N ILE A 313 13.43 16.92 2.59
CA ILE A 313 13.62 18.28 3.08
C ILE A 313 14.95 18.79 2.53
N LYS A 314 14.87 19.70 1.56
CA LYS A 314 16.03 20.35 0.95
C LYS A 314 16.18 21.78 1.47
N LEU A 315 17.32 22.08 2.07
CA LEU A 315 17.73 23.43 2.45
C LEU A 315 18.62 24.01 1.34
N CYS A 316 18.13 25.06 0.67
CA CYS A 316 18.94 25.86 -0.25
C CYS A 316 19.70 26.90 0.57
N LEU A 317 21.03 26.88 0.50
CA LEU A 317 21.90 27.64 1.39
C LEU A 317 22.57 28.79 0.67
N VAL A 318 22.79 29.90 1.38
CA VAL A 318 23.67 30.98 0.95
C VAL A 318 24.89 30.98 1.86
N GLY A 319 26.08 31.17 1.27
CA GLY A 319 27.36 31.04 1.97
C GLY A 319 27.92 29.61 2.00
N SER A 320 27.35 28.70 1.20
CA SER A 320 27.83 27.33 0.99
C SER A 320 27.73 26.99 -0.50
N ASP A 321 28.70 26.25 -1.04
CA ASP A 321 28.70 25.82 -2.44
C ASP A 321 27.72 24.66 -2.71
N MET A 322 27.22 24.03 -1.64
CA MET A 322 26.33 22.88 -1.71
C MET A 322 25.05 23.12 -0.91
N ASP A 323 23.92 22.80 -1.53
CA ASP A 323 22.64 22.61 -0.85
C ASP A 323 22.70 21.38 0.07
N PHE A 324 21.80 21.33 1.03
CA PHE A 324 21.67 20.22 1.95
C PHE A 324 20.31 19.55 1.81
N GLN A 325 20.26 18.21 1.78
CA GLN A 325 19.02 17.46 1.64
C GLN A 325 18.96 16.33 2.68
N ILE A 326 17.79 16.18 3.29
CA ILE A 326 17.45 15.10 4.21
C ILE A 326 16.27 14.34 3.63
N ASP A 327 16.35 13.03 3.75
CA ASP A 327 15.46 12.09 3.11
C ASP A 327 15.06 11.05 4.17
N GLU A 328 13.77 10.92 4.45
CA GLU A 328 13.26 10.07 5.54
C GLU A 328 11.99 9.34 5.11
N PHE A 329 11.92 8.02 5.33
CA PHE A 329 10.72 7.25 4.98
C PHE A 329 9.61 7.46 6.01
N VAL A 330 8.39 7.68 5.52
CA VAL A 330 7.21 7.95 6.34
C VAL A 330 6.08 6.99 5.99
N HIS A 331 5.20 6.74 6.95
CA HIS A 331 4.03 5.90 6.78
C HIS A 331 2.80 6.77 6.51
N LEU A 332 2.15 6.58 5.37
CA LEU A 332 0.87 7.21 5.06
C LEU A 332 -0.27 6.24 5.34
N GLY A 333 -1.33 6.70 6.02
CA GLY A 333 -2.51 5.89 6.29
C GLY A 333 -3.63 6.70 6.93
N SER A 334 -4.75 6.03 7.22
CA SER A 334 -5.79 6.59 8.08
C SER A 334 -5.38 6.35 9.53
N VAL A 335 -5.11 7.45 10.26
CA VAL A 335 -4.74 7.38 11.67
C VAL A 335 -5.88 7.98 12.49
N ILE A 336 -6.33 7.25 13.50
CA ILE A 336 -7.25 7.77 14.51
C ILE A 336 -6.46 7.94 15.80
N GLU A 337 -6.47 9.16 16.32
CA GLU A 337 -5.88 9.47 17.61
C GLU A 337 -6.84 9.02 18.71
N VAL A 338 -6.40 8.09 19.55
CA VAL A 338 -7.17 7.66 20.72
C VAL A 338 -6.91 8.69 21.81
N ASN A 339 -7.65 9.79 21.75
CA ASN A 339 -7.43 10.91 22.65
C ASN A 339 -8.12 10.62 23.99
N ASN A 340 -7.35 10.21 25.00
CA ASN A 340 -7.62 10.63 26.37
C ASN A 340 -7.14 12.09 26.47
N GLN A 341 -7.97 12.97 27.01
CA GLN A 341 -7.84 14.43 26.87
C GLN A 341 -6.50 15.00 27.40
N SER A 342 -5.43 15.20 26.59
CA SER A 342 -4.27 16.05 27.02
C SER A 342 -3.19 16.47 25.98
N THR A 343 -3.40 16.47 24.65
CA THR A 343 -2.29 16.57 23.67
C THR A 343 -1.64 17.95 23.40
N SER A 344 -2.13 19.07 23.96
CA SER A 344 -1.58 20.40 23.65
C SER A 344 -0.24 20.73 24.33
N LYS A 345 0.09 20.11 25.47
CA LYS A 345 1.27 20.50 26.28
C LYS A 345 2.63 20.03 25.74
N LEU A 346 2.69 18.92 25.00
CA LEU A 346 3.98 18.36 24.54
C LEU A 346 4.58 19.08 23.34
N GLN A 347 3.76 19.71 22.48
CA GLN A 347 4.24 20.49 21.35
C GLN A 347 4.85 21.83 21.77
N GLU A 348 4.33 22.47 22.83
CA GLU A 348 4.90 23.70 23.38
C GLU A 348 6.25 23.48 24.08
N LEU A 349 6.43 22.34 24.77
CA LEU A 349 7.68 22.01 25.46
C LEU A 349 8.86 21.80 24.50
N PHE A 350 8.62 21.35 23.27
CA PHE A 350 9.71 21.17 22.28
C PHE A 350 10.28 22.50 21.77
N LEU A 351 9.47 23.56 21.71
CA LEU A 351 9.92 24.90 21.35
C LEU A 351 10.65 25.60 22.50
N SER A 352 10.62 25.03 23.71
CA SER A 352 11.38 25.55 24.84
C SER A 352 12.86 25.12 24.75
N ARG A 353 13.76 26.10 24.91
CA ARG A 353 15.23 25.96 24.80
C ARG A 353 15.80 24.80 25.65
N GLN A 354 15.15 24.49 26.78
CA GLN A 354 15.68 23.57 27.80
C GLN A 354 15.76 22.10 27.38
N VAL A 355 14.85 21.59 26.54
CA VAL A 355 14.81 20.15 26.17
C VAL A 355 15.88 19.79 25.14
N PHE A 356 16.23 20.74 24.28
CA PHE A 356 17.27 20.57 23.26
C PHE A 356 18.67 20.44 23.90
N ASP A 357 18.98 21.32 24.85
CA ASP A 357 20.29 21.33 25.51
C ASP A 357 20.49 20.15 26.49
N THR A 358 19.43 19.68 27.16
CA THR A 358 19.50 18.52 28.08
C THR A 358 19.67 17.17 27.37
N THR A 359 19.22 17.05 26.12
CA THR A 359 19.40 15.80 25.34
C THR A 359 20.74 15.75 24.60
N LEU A 360 21.28 16.89 24.18
CA LEU A 360 22.64 17.01 23.62
C LEU A 360 23.74 16.71 24.66
N SER A 361 23.62 17.28 25.86
CA SER A 361 24.57 17.02 26.97
C SER A 361 24.56 15.56 27.45
N ARG A 362 23.44 14.85 27.35
CA ARG A 362 23.37 13.41 27.68
C ARG A 362 24.05 12.50 26.67
N ILE A 363 24.17 12.90 25.41
CA ILE A 363 24.74 12.06 24.34
C ILE A 363 26.25 12.25 24.21
N GLN A 364 26.77 13.46 24.49
CA GLN A 364 28.22 13.66 24.61
C GLN A 364 28.83 12.87 25.78
N ASN A 365 28.02 12.48 26.77
CA ASN A 365 28.45 11.61 27.87
C ASN A 365 28.30 10.10 27.59
N GLN A 366 27.87 9.69 26.38
CA GLN A 366 27.72 8.27 26.00
C GLN A 366 28.62 7.83 24.84
N THR A 367 29.51 8.68 24.33
CA THR A 367 30.48 8.34 23.26
C THR A 367 31.94 8.34 23.71
N SER A 368 32.22 8.09 25.00
CA SER A 368 33.54 7.66 25.43
C SER A 368 33.53 6.18 25.80
N ILE A 369 34.50 5.44 25.27
CA ILE A 369 34.80 3.99 25.41
C ILE A 369 34.34 3.13 24.20
N SER A 370 35.21 3.00 23.19
CA SER A 370 35.94 1.76 22.89
C SER A 370 36.76 1.90 21.59
N THR A 371 38.06 2.18 21.72
CA THR A 371 39.04 2.05 20.62
C THR A 371 39.90 0.82 20.89
N PHE A 372 39.53 -0.32 20.34
CA PHE A 372 40.45 -1.41 19.97
C PHE A 372 40.69 -1.20 18.46
N GLY A 373 41.89 -1.12 17.91
CA GLY A 373 43.12 -1.86 18.19
C GLY A 373 43.59 -2.34 16.82
N SER A 374 44.33 -1.48 16.10
CA SER A 374 44.85 -1.76 14.76
C SER A 374 46.01 -2.75 14.83
N ILE A 375 45.85 -3.87 14.12
CA ILE A 375 46.85 -4.93 13.95
C ILE A 375 47.95 -4.44 12.99
N SER A 376 49.20 -4.49 13.44
CA SER A 376 50.40 -4.46 12.60
C SER A 376 50.92 -5.88 12.39
N MET A 377 51.37 -6.19 11.17
CA MET A 377 52.10 -7.41 10.85
C MET A 377 53.59 -7.11 10.66
N THR A 378 54.42 -7.96 11.27
CA THR A 378 55.60 -8.68 10.75
C THR A 378 56.81 -8.63 11.67
N SER A 379 57.19 -9.77 12.24
CA SER A 379 58.44 -10.51 11.96
C SER A 379 58.74 -11.59 13.01
N ASN A 380 59.12 -12.76 12.48
CA ASN A 380 59.83 -13.94 13.02
C ASN A 380 60.46 -13.88 14.42
N ASP A 381 60.32 -14.95 15.23
CA ASP A 381 61.19 -16.13 15.29
C ASP A 381 60.78 -17.07 16.46
N GLY A 382 61.08 -18.38 16.35
CA GLY A 382 61.37 -19.22 17.53
C GLY A 382 60.43 -20.37 17.91
N ILE A 383 60.57 -21.50 17.20
CA ILE A 383 60.70 -22.91 17.66
C ILE A 383 60.24 -23.26 19.10
N ASN A 384 59.19 -24.10 19.23
CA ASN A 384 59.22 -25.43 19.90
C ASN A 384 57.83 -26.11 19.89
N GLU A 385 57.79 -27.31 19.32
CA GLU A 385 56.75 -28.36 19.48
C GLU A 385 56.90 -29.08 20.86
N PRO A 386 56.09 -30.11 21.20
CA PRO A 386 54.67 -30.37 20.92
C PRO A 386 53.93 -30.83 22.21
N MET A 387 52.59 -30.96 22.19
CA MET A 387 51.84 -32.05 22.87
C MET A 387 50.34 -31.99 22.53
N THR A 388 49.86 -32.99 21.82
CA THR A 388 48.47 -33.52 21.87
C THR A 388 48.35 -34.47 23.09
N PRO A 389 47.19 -35.04 23.50
CA PRO A 389 45.93 -35.24 22.77
C PRO A 389 44.64 -35.14 23.64
N SER A 390 43.54 -35.68 23.07
CA SER A 390 42.30 -36.18 23.71
C SER A 390 41.18 -35.14 23.88
N ASN A 391 39.89 -35.44 23.75
CA ASN A 391 39.13 -36.57 23.18
C ASN A 391 37.66 -36.11 23.15
N GLU A 392 36.90 -36.60 22.16
CA GLU A 392 35.45 -36.93 22.20
C GLU A 392 34.45 -35.80 22.60
N PHE A 393 33.18 -35.73 22.21
CA PHE A 393 32.13 -36.72 21.95
C PHE A 393 31.03 -35.99 21.14
N PHE A 394 30.58 -36.56 20.02
CA PHE A 394 29.27 -36.26 19.40
C PHE A 394 28.20 -37.13 20.09
N PRO A 395 26.91 -36.79 19.93
CA PRO A 395 26.12 -37.77 19.19
C PRO A 395 25.19 -37.15 18.15
N GLN A 396 25.26 -37.73 16.95
CA GLN A 396 24.15 -37.80 16.01
C GLN A 396 23.23 -38.97 16.39
N SER A 397 21.95 -38.84 16.08
CA SER A 397 21.12 -39.99 15.73
C SER A 397 19.98 -39.56 14.78
N ALA A 398 20.13 -39.90 13.50
CA ALA A 398 19.02 -40.38 12.67
C ALA A 398 18.85 -41.90 12.94
N PRO A 399 17.76 -42.55 12.48
CA PRO A 399 17.89 -43.21 11.17
C PRO A 399 16.59 -43.36 10.33
N ASN A 400 16.83 -43.41 9.01
CA ASN A 400 16.31 -44.33 7.96
C ASN A 400 14.79 -44.48 7.74
N ASN A 401 14.29 -44.08 6.56
CA ASN A 401 14.30 -44.74 5.23
C ASN A 401 13.23 -45.82 5.06
N GLN A 402 12.33 -45.63 4.10
CA GLN A 402 11.91 -46.69 3.17
C GLN A 402 11.44 -46.11 1.84
N GLN A 403 11.89 -46.77 0.78
CA GLN A 403 11.73 -46.49 -0.65
C GLN A 403 10.34 -46.90 -1.17
N LEU A 404 9.87 -46.28 -2.26
CA LEU A 404 9.03 -46.95 -3.28
C LEU A 404 9.06 -46.18 -4.63
N THR A 405 9.89 -46.72 -5.52
CA THR A 405 9.76 -46.96 -6.98
C THR A 405 9.01 -46.01 -7.93
N ASN A 406 9.72 -45.66 -9.02
CA ASN A 406 9.25 -45.09 -10.29
C ASN A 406 8.67 -46.15 -11.25
N LYS A 407 7.61 -45.78 -11.97
CA LYS A 407 7.10 -46.27 -13.30
C LYS A 407 5.90 -45.36 -13.63
N GLU A 408 5.62 -44.82 -14.80
CA GLU A 408 5.90 -45.10 -16.21
C GLU A 408 5.63 -43.81 -17.03
N LEU A 409 6.50 -43.44 -17.97
CA LEU A 409 6.16 -42.54 -19.08
C LEU A 409 7.03 -42.89 -20.31
N ARG A 410 6.37 -43.44 -21.32
CA ARG A 410 6.84 -43.71 -22.70
C ARG A 410 5.57 -43.56 -23.55
N ARG A 411 5.45 -42.61 -24.47
CA ARG A 411 5.93 -42.55 -25.87
C ARG A 411 5.13 -41.36 -26.49
N ALA A 412 5.51 -40.65 -27.54
CA ALA A 412 6.37 -40.97 -28.66
C ALA A 412 7.01 -39.70 -29.25
N SER A 413 8.13 -39.94 -29.91
CA SER A 413 8.94 -39.12 -30.79
C SER A 413 8.28 -38.84 -32.14
N ASN A 414 8.86 -37.88 -32.88
CA ASN A 414 9.29 -37.92 -34.30
C ASN A 414 9.39 -36.45 -34.78
N ASN A 415 10.36 -35.99 -35.57
CA ASN A 415 11.54 -36.55 -36.21
C ASN A 415 12.38 -35.37 -36.74
N GLU A 416 13.72 -35.50 -36.75
CA GLU A 416 14.68 -35.23 -37.85
C GLU A 416 14.64 -33.89 -38.63
N ASN A 417 15.72 -33.32 -39.18
CA ASN A 417 17.17 -33.51 -39.20
C ASN A 417 17.76 -32.34 -40.05
N PHE A 418 19.10 -32.22 -40.05
CA PHE A 418 19.99 -31.50 -40.99
C PHE A 418 20.16 -29.97 -40.83
N SER A 419 21.30 -29.35 -41.13
CA SER A 419 22.75 -29.62 -40.99
C SER A 419 23.49 -28.38 -41.51
N SER A 420 24.52 -27.93 -40.79
CA SER A 420 25.78 -27.30 -41.25
C SER A 420 25.82 -26.29 -42.43
N SER A 421 26.23 -25.03 -42.10
CA SER A 421 27.34 -24.18 -42.64
C SER A 421 27.44 -23.89 -44.17
N PRO A 422 28.24 -22.91 -44.69
CA PRO A 422 29.12 -21.89 -44.07
C PRO A 422 28.96 -20.43 -44.63
N TYR A 423 29.79 -19.52 -44.10
CA TYR A 423 30.04 -18.11 -44.47
C TYR A 423 30.14 -17.78 -45.99
N PRO A 424 29.97 -16.49 -46.37
CA PRO A 424 31.15 -15.73 -46.80
C PRO A 424 31.20 -14.23 -46.41
N THR A 425 32.43 -13.80 -46.14
CA THR A 425 33.22 -12.65 -46.63
C THR A 425 32.61 -11.25 -46.87
N ALA A 426 33.41 -10.27 -46.40
CA ALA A 426 33.29 -8.82 -46.45
C ALA A 426 33.10 -8.18 -47.82
N LEU A 427 32.34 -7.07 -47.84
CA LEU A 427 32.40 -6.02 -48.86
C LEU A 427 32.26 -4.63 -48.20
N SER A 428 32.98 -3.68 -48.79
CA SER A 428 33.31 -2.29 -48.44
C SER A 428 32.14 -1.30 -48.24
N PRO A 429 32.36 -0.18 -47.53
CA PRO A 429 31.33 0.83 -47.26
C PRO A 429 31.15 1.85 -48.41
N PRO A 430 29.93 2.37 -48.65
CA PRO A 430 29.70 3.53 -49.51
C PRO A 430 29.75 4.87 -48.73
N PRO A 431 29.93 6.00 -49.43
CA PRO A 431 30.25 7.29 -48.82
C PRO A 431 29.03 7.99 -48.19
N TYR A 432 29.24 8.58 -47.00
CA TYR A 432 28.25 9.38 -46.28
C TYR A 432 28.20 10.83 -46.80
N HIS A 433 27.05 11.23 -47.34
CA HIS A 433 26.64 12.62 -47.50
C HIS A 433 26.11 13.18 -46.17
N LYS A 434 26.58 14.38 -45.79
CA LYS A 434 25.93 15.23 -44.77
C LYS A 434 24.57 15.71 -45.27
N PRO A 435 23.56 15.78 -44.39
CA PRO A 435 22.83 17.05 -44.31
C PRO A 435 22.47 17.49 -42.87
N LYS A 436 22.73 18.78 -42.65
CA LYS A 436 21.91 19.82 -42.00
C LYS A 436 21.18 19.51 -40.68
N SER A 437 21.56 20.31 -39.69
CA SER A 437 20.84 20.58 -38.45
C SER A 437 19.39 20.99 -38.68
N LEU A 438 18.48 20.35 -37.96
CA LEU A 438 17.20 20.93 -37.58
C LEU A 438 16.89 20.54 -36.13
N SER A 439 16.77 21.58 -35.31
CA SER A 439 16.32 21.54 -33.92
C SER A 439 14.89 21.00 -33.83
N ALA A 440 14.70 19.88 -33.14
CA ALA A 440 13.38 19.35 -32.82
C ALA A 440 12.98 19.78 -31.40
N PHE A 441 11.93 20.60 -31.31
CA PHE A 441 11.17 20.85 -30.10
C PHE A 441 10.58 19.53 -29.58
N HIS A 442 10.97 19.11 -28.37
CA HIS A 442 10.28 18.05 -27.64
C HIS A 442 9.03 18.64 -26.96
N LEU A 443 7.88 18.52 -27.62
CA LEU A 443 6.57 18.65 -26.99
C LEU A 443 6.21 17.30 -26.38
N ASN A 444 6.28 17.20 -25.05
CA ASN A 444 5.71 16.10 -24.29
C ASN A 444 4.18 16.19 -24.35
N PHE A 445 3.55 15.41 -25.22
CA PHE A 445 2.11 15.15 -25.15
C PHE A 445 1.84 14.07 -24.11
N ILE A 446 1.38 14.48 -22.94
CA ILE A 446 0.76 13.57 -21.96
C ILE A 446 -0.62 13.19 -22.50
N TRP A 447 -0.77 11.94 -22.92
CA TRP A 447 -2.08 11.34 -23.16
C TRP A 447 -2.72 10.99 -21.82
N VAL A 448 -3.64 11.82 -21.34
CA VAL A 448 -4.56 11.46 -20.27
C VAL A 448 -5.71 10.68 -20.89
N HIS A 449 -5.73 9.36 -20.71
CA HIS A 449 -6.93 8.57 -20.95
C HIS A 449 -7.94 8.89 -19.83
N ASN A 450 -8.89 9.77 -20.12
CA ASN A 450 -10.00 10.08 -19.24
C ASN A 450 -11.27 9.45 -19.83
N ASP A 451 -11.52 8.18 -19.49
CA ASP A 451 -12.74 7.49 -19.87
C ASP A 451 -13.88 7.91 -18.93
N ASN A 452 -14.45 9.10 -19.15
CA ASN A 452 -15.77 9.50 -18.63
C ASN A 452 -16.27 10.86 -19.17
N ILE A 453 -16.56 11.00 -20.47
CA ILE A 453 -17.37 12.14 -20.97
C ILE A 453 -18.24 11.74 -22.19
N PRO A 454 -19.59 11.69 -22.09
CA PRO A 454 -20.48 11.45 -23.24
C PRO A 454 -20.58 12.62 -24.25
N ARG A 455 -20.04 13.80 -23.94
CA ARG A 455 -20.18 15.05 -24.72
C ARG A 455 -19.23 15.20 -25.93
N LEU A 456 -18.26 14.31 -26.14
CA LEU A 456 -17.30 14.43 -27.25
C LEU A 456 -17.82 13.88 -28.60
N ARG A 457 -18.94 13.15 -28.62
CA ARG A 457 -19.56 12.70 -29.88
C ARG A 457 -20.38 13.79 -30.57
N GLU A 458 -20.95 14.74 -29.85
CA GLU A 458 -21.69 15.87 -30.45
C GLU A 458 -20.76 16.95 -31.01
N LEU A 459 -19.64 17.25 -30.35
CA LEU A 459 -18.66 18.23 -30.83
C LEU A 459 -17.94 17.78 -32.11
N ARG A 460 -17.79 16.47 -32.34
CA ARG A 460 -17.18 15.93 -33.56
C ARG A 460 -18.12 16.01 -34.77
N ALA A 461 -19.44 15.99 -34.57
CA ALA A 461 -20.42 16.17 -35.63
C ALA A 461 -20.56 17.64 -36.07
N GLU A 462 -20.37 18.58 -35.14
CA GLU A 462 -20.49 20.02 -35.42
C GLU A 462 -19.28 20.58 -36.21
N VAL A 463 -18.07 20.07 -35.95
CA VAL A 463 -16.85 20.46 -36.70
C VAL A 463 -16.86 19.90 -38.13
N LEU A 464 -17.45 18.71 -38.35
CA LEU A 464 -17.62 18.14 -39.69
C LEU A 464 -18.70 18.84 -40.52
N ARG A 465 -19.66 19.54 -39.89
CA ARG A 465 -20.62 20.39 -40.61
C ARG A 465 -20.04 21.73 -41.05
N LYS A 466 -19.11 22.31 -40.29
CA LYS A 466 -18.54 23.63 -40.59
C LYS A 466 -17.34 23.61 -41.54
N GLY A 467 -16.76 22.45 -41.82
CA GLY A 467 -15.64 22.28 -42.77
C GLY A 467 -16.03 22.09 -44.24
N LYS A 468 -17.31 22.24 -44.62
CA LYS A 468 -17.78 22.11 -46.02
C LYS A 468 -18.22 23.43 -46.67
N MET A 469 -17.92 24.56 -46.03
CA MET A 469 -18.05 25.88 -46.63
C MET A 469 -16.77 26.69 -46.38
N SER A 470 -15.74 26.39 -47.16
CA SER A 470 -14.65 27.30 -47.52
C SER A 470 -13.96 26.79 -48.77
#